data_AF-A0A7V8Z023-F1
#
_entry.id   AF-A0A7V8Z023-F1
#
_cell.length_a   1.000
_cell.length_b   1.000
_cell.length_c   1.000
_cell.angle_alpha   90.00
_cell.angle_beta   90.00
_cell.angle_gamma   90.00
#
_symmetry.space_group_name_H-M   'P 1'
#
loop_
_entity.id
_entity.type
_entity.pdbx_description
1 polymer ?
#
loop_
_entity_poly.entity_id
_entity_poly.type
_entity_poly.pdbx_seq_one_letter_code
_entity_poly.pdbx_strand_id
1 'polypeptide(L)'
;MAGKRHHIIPRFLQKGFASQIDGETISTWQYRKNTDAPKEISTKDTIVSEHFYGKGELNADDLITELERTKLSPLIDSIRQGKCDFASRTGDIAELIAHLSIRSKLVRKGFEKLSHQFLDGMKDIFDDPTTVDGMLKAAPASFIEEQFDNVLSDPKYVPQLDGALAILETMGLTKDDLKSLATGMVQHHLQNPEMRKEAVDQVTNVLGTVFDLPQNTVSKSIKEGHIKSLIANLAPRPRVEVFESFTWSVKTLDFSLILGDAPCLFRTEESDELLPSCEPKKAVAVYLPISSNQLLVGVLNLRVFEDSPSNLNDSIARCSYEQFIATVSSRELAYLISSIGANAHLASESEIDSEIDEIRQNINDLVYGEHPEA
;
A
#
# COMPACT_ATOMS: atom_id res chain seq x y z
N MET A 1 -15.22 -6.49 -22.33
CA MET A 1 -15.11 -5.02 -22.27
C MET A 1 -15.34 -4.62 -20.83
N ALA A 2 -14.28 -4.27 -20.11
CA ALA A 2 -14.41 -3.91 -18.71
C ALA A 2 -15.35 -2.72 -18.51
N GLY A 3 -16.20 -2.82 -17.50
CA GLY A 3 -17.16 -1.79 -17.18
C GLY A 3 -16.47 -0.48 -16.76
N LYS A 4 -17.14 0.66 -16.95
CA LYS A 4 -16.61 1.94 -16.44
C LYS A 4 -16.51 1.94 -14.90
N ARG A 5 -17.38 1.18 -14.24
CA ARG A 5 -17.52 1.13 -12.77
C ARG A 5 -16.99 -0.19 -12.25
N HIS A 6 -16.02 -0.12 -11.36
CA HIS A 6 -15.40 -1.27 -10.72
C HIS A 6 -15.76 -1.27 -9.24
N HIS A 7 -16.11 -2.44 -8.71
CA HIS A 7 -16.45 -2.60 -7.30
C HIS A 7 -15.18 -2.67 -6.48
N ILE A 8 -15.04 -1.81 -5.47
CA ILE A 8 -13.93 -1.86 -4.51
C ILE A 8 -14.17 -3.03 -3.55
N ILE A 9 -15.43 -3.22 -3.12
CA ILE A 9 -15.87 -4.37 -2.32
C ILE A 9 -16.69 -5.31 -3.20
N PRO A 10 -16.35 -6.62 -3.26
CA PRO A 10 -17.06 -7.56 -4.11
C PRO A 10 -18.55 -7.65 -3.79
N ARG A 11 -19.39 -7.74 -4.82
CA ARG A 11 -20.85 -7.83 -4.65
C ARG A 11 -21.28 -9.07 -3.87
N PHE A 12 -20.56 -10.18 -3.99
CA PHE A 12 -20.85 -11.39 -3.22
C PHE A 12 -20.73 -11.15 -1.71
N LEU A 13 -19.85 -10.25 -1.28
CA LEU A 13 -19.70 -9.88 0.13
C LEU A 13 -20.82 -8.93 0.55
N GLN A 14 -21.08 -7.87 -0.25
CA GLN A 14 -22.16 -6.90 0.02
C GLN A 14 -23.55 -7.56 0.15
N LYS A 15 -23.82 -8.65 -0.59
CA LYS A 15 -25.07 -9.41 -0.51
C LYS A 15 -25.41 -9.88 0.92
N GLY A 16 -24.42 -10.11 1.78
CA GLY A 16 -24.64 -10.48 3.18
C GLY A 16 -25.26 -9.37 4.04
N PHE A 17 -25.34 -8.15 3.51
CA PHE A 17 -25.81 -6.93 4.19
C PHE A 17 -27.03 -6.32 3.48
N ALA A 18 -27.73 -7.12 2.66
CA ALA A 18 -28.89 -6.65 1.92
C ALA A 18 -29.98 -6.10 2.85
N SER A 19 -30.49 -4.90 2.58
CA SER A 19 -31.70 -4.33 3.18
C SER A 19 -32.97 -4.82 2.48
N GLN A 20 -32.88 -4.99 1.16
CA GLN A 20 -33.95 -5.49 0.32
C GLN A 20 -33.37 -6.35 -0.81
N ILE A 21 -34.10 -7.41 -1.17
CA ILE A 21 -33.85 -8.23 -2.36
C ILE A 21 -35.12 -8.22 -3.20
N ASP A 22 -35.05 -7.64 -4.39
CA ASP A 22 -36.12 -7.61 -5.38
C ASP A 22 -35.60 -8.15 -6.72
N GLY A 23 -35.91 -9.42 -7.00
CA GLY A 23 -35.36 -10.15 -8.15
C GLY A 23 -33.83 -10.18 -8.13
N GLU A 24 -33.21 -9.54 -9.14
CA GLU A 24 -31.75 -9.42 -9.24
C GLU A 24 -31.17 -8.16 -8.55
N THR A 25 -32.05 -7.28 -8.07
CA THR A 25 -31.65 -6.04 -7.39
C THR A 25 -31.49 -6.33 -5.90
N ILE A 26 -30.29 -6.08 -5.41
CA ILE A 26 -29.95 -6.20 -3.99
C ILE A 26 -29.58 -4.80 -3.54
N SER A 27 -30.31 -4.28 -2.56
CA SER A 27 -30.10 -2.95 -1.98
C SER A 27 -29.46 -3.05 -0.60
N THR A 28 -28.75 -2.01 -0.18
CA THR A 28 -28.11 -1.88 1.13
C THR A 28 -28.24 -0.43 1.61
N TRP A 29 -28.25 -0.20 2.91
CA TRP A 29 -28.12 1.15 3.46
C TRP A 29 -26.66 1.58 3.46
N GLN A 30 -26.34 2.62 2.70
CA GLN A 30 -25.01 3.21 2.61
C GLN A 30 -24.90 4.40 3.56
N TYR A 31 -23.84 4.37 4.37
CA TYR A 31 -23.43 5.43 5.27
C TYR A 31 -22.12 5.99 4.77
N ARG A 32 -22.09 7.29 4.45
CA ARG A 32 -20.93 7.93 3.82
C ARG A 32 -20.43 9.09 4.67
N LYS A 33 -19.12 9.23 4.73
CA LYS A 33 -18.45 10.38 5.34
C LYS A 33 -18.99 11.68 4.75
N ASN A 34 -19.13 12.70 5.60
CA ASN A 34 -19.63 14.03 5.22
C ASN A 34 -21.05 14.02 4.61
N THR A 35 -21.92 13.10 5.05
CA THR A 35 -23.34 13.12 4.69
C THR A 35 -24.20 13.06 5.95
N ASP A 36 -25.34 13.75 5.92
CA ASP A 36 -26.20 13.89 7.10
C ASP A 36 -27.09 12.67 7.36
N ALA A 37 -27.34 11.86 6.32
CA ALA A 37 -28.26 10.72 6.40
C ALA A 37 -27.83 9.58 5.47
N PRO A 38 -28.03 8.32 5.89
CA PRO A 38 -27.79 7.16 5.04
C PRO A 38 -28.77 7.12 3.88
N LYS A 39 -28.37 6.44 2.80
CA LYS A 39 -29.20 6.24 1.61
C LYS A 39 -29.30 4.76 1.29
N GLU A 40 -30.49 4.31 0.95
CA GLU A 40 -30.67 2.97 0.40
C GLU A 40 -30.30 2.97 -1.08
N ILE A 41 -29.40 2.07 -1.46
CA ILE A 41 -28.82 2.04 -2.79
C ILE A 41 -28.52 0.60 -3.21
N SER A 42 -28.64 0.32 -4.51
CA SER A 42 -28.31 -0.98 -5.09
C SER A 42 -26.81 -1.30 -4.91
N THR A 43 -26.50 -2.54 -4.60
CA THR A 43 -25.12 -3.09 -4.58
C THR A 43 -24.40 -2.94 -5.92
N LYS A 44 -25.12 -2.70 -7.03
CA LYS A 44 -24.54 -2.37 -8.35
C LYS A 44 -23.94 -0.96 -8.40
N ASP A 45 -24.41 -0.08 -7.53
CA ASP A 45 -24.06 1.35 -7.48
C ASP A 45 -23.31 1.72 -6.18
N THR A 46 -23.14 0.76 -5.27
CA THR A 46 -22.57 0.97 -3.93
C THR A 46 -21.12 0.52 -3.86
N ILE A 47 -20.27 1.35 -3.24
CA ILE A 47 -18.82 1.12 -3.10
C ILE A 47 -18.15 0.82 -4.45
N VAL A 48 -18.48 1.64 -5.46
CA VAL A 48 -17.90 1.59 -6.79
C VAL A 48 -16.94 2.76 -7.02
N SER A 49 -15.91 2.54 -7.84
CA SER A 49 -15.03 3.59 -8.34
C SER A 49 -14.83 3.41 -9.83
N GLU A 50 -14.77 4.54 -10.55
CA GLU A 50 -14.53 4.51 -11.99
C GLU A 50 -13.09 4.05 -12.27
N HIS A 51 -12.93 3.10 -13.20
CA HIS A 51 -11.64 2.58 -13.66
C HIS A 51 -10.65 2.23 -12.52
N PHE A 52 -11.17 1.67 -11.42
CA PHE A 52 -10.34 1.30 -10.27
C PHE A 52 -9.29 0.25 -10.61
N TYR A 53 -9.64 -0.79 -11.38
CA TYR A 53 -8.74 -1.83 -11.88
C TYR A 53 -8.04 -1.53 -13.20
N GLY A 54 -8.14 -0.28 -13.69
CA GLY A 54 -7.48 0.16 -14.92
C GLY A 54 -8.41 0.36 -16.11
N LYS A 55 -7.81 0.54 -17.29
CA LYS A 55 -8.47 0.82 -18.58
C LYS A 55 -7.55 0.40 -19.73
N GLY A 56 -8.13 -0.13 -20.81
CA GLY A 56 -7.35 -0.55 -21.98
C GLY A 56 -6.51 -1.79 -21.69
N GLU A 57 -5.25 -1.79 -22.09
CA GLU A 57 -4.33 -2.93 -21.95
C GLU A 57 -3.88 -3.18 -20.50
N LEU A 58 -3.88 -2.15 -19.65
CA LEU A 58 -3.59 -2.28 -18.22
C LEU A 58 -4.90 -2.41 -17.44
N ASN A 59 -5.40 -3.64 -17.31
CA ASN A 59 -6.68 -3.92 -16.68
C ASN A 59 -6.73 -5.26 -15.94
N ALA A 60 -7.10 -5.24 -14.65
CA ALA A 60 -7.27 -6.44 -13.83
C ALA A 60 -8.74 -6.89 -13.66
N ASP A 61 -9.72 -6.16 -14.21
CA ASP A 61 -11.15 -6.37 -13.95
C ASP A 61 -11.65 -7.77 -14.33
N ASP A 62 -11.28 -8.27 -15.52
CA ASP A 62 -11.69 -9.58 -16.00
C ASP A 62 -11.10 -10.71 -15.14
N LEU A 63 -9.82 -10.58 -14.76
CA LEU A 63 -9.12 -11.55 -13.90
C LEU A 63 -9.73 -11.60 -12.49
N ILE A 64 -10.00 -10.43 -11.91
CA ILE A 64 -10.65 -10.31 -10.60
C ILE A 64 -12.06 -10.91 -10.67
N THR A 65 -12.85 -10.52 -11.68
CA THR A 65 -14.22 -11.01 -11.85
C THR A 65 -14.26 -12.54 -11.94
N GLU A 66 -13.33 -13.14 -12.68
CA GLU A 66 -13.27 -14.60 -12.81
C GLU A 66 -12.90 -15.29 -11.50
N LEU A 67 -11.90 -14.78 -10.77
CA LEU A 67 -11.52 -15.29 -9.45
C LEU A 67 -12.69 -15.20 -8.46
N GLU A 68 -13.36 -14.06 -8.41
CA GLU A 68 -14.51 -13.84 -7.54
C GLU A 68 -15.65 -14.80 -7.84
N ARG A 69 -15.98 -14.97 -9.12
CA ARG A 69 -17.12 -15.78 -9.56
C ARG A 69 -16.87 -17.28 -9.35
N THR A 70 -15.68 -17.76 -9.68
CA THR A 70 -15.38 -19.20 -9.70
C THR A 70 -14.93 -19.74 -8.35
N LYS A 71 -14.28 -18.92 -7.52
CA LYS A 71 -13.62 -19.37 -6.30
C LYS A 71 -14.17 -18.70 -5.04
N LEU A 72 -14.12 -17.36 -4.97
CA LEU A 72 -14.35 -16.64 -3.71
C LEU A 72 -15.84 -16.52 -3.33
N SER A 73 -16.72 -16.28 -4.30
CA SER A 73 -18.17 -16.21 -4.05
C SER A 73 -18.72 -17.56 -3.57
N PRO A 74 -18.43 -18.71 -4.22
CA PRO A 74 -18.87 -20.02 -3.71
C PRO A 74 -18.32 -20.34 -2.32
N LEU A 75 -17.08 -19.92 -2.01
CA LEU A 75 -16.49 -20.09 -0.68
C LEU A 75 -17.29 -19.34 0.39
N ILE A 76 -17.54 -18.04 0.18
CA ILE A 76 -18.32 -17.23 1.13
C ILE A 76 -19.73 -17.76 1.32
N ASP A 77 -20.39 -18.18 0.24
CA ASP A 77 -21.73 -18.75 0.33
C ASP A 77 -21.75 -20.07 1.14
N SER A 78 -20.73 -20.91 0.97
CA SER A 78 -20.55 -22.13 1.78
C SER A 78 -20.32 -21.82 3.26
N ILE A 79 -19.49 -20.81 3.58
CA ILE A 79 -19.21 -20.36 4.94
C ILE A 79 -20.49 -19.83 5.61
N ARG A 80 -21.24 -18.94 4.94
CA ARG A 80 -22.51 -18.38 5.48
C ARG A 80 -23.55 -19.46 5.77
N GLN A 81 -23.61 -20.49 4.92
CA GLN A 81 -24.55 -21.61 5.07
C GLN A 81 -24.11 -22.64 6.12
N GLY A 82 -22.95 -22.48 6.76
CA GLY A 82 -22.41 -23.45 7.71
C GLY A 82 -21.99 -24.77 7.07
N LYS A 83 -21.69 -24.77 5.75
CA LYS A 83 -21.31 -25.96 4.98
C LYS A 83 -19.80 -26.02 4.69
N CYS A 84 -19.06 -25.02 5.14
CA CYS A 84 -17.62 -24.95 4.93
C CYS A 84 -16.89 -25.83 5.96
N ASP A 85 -16.09 -26.77 5.48
CA ASP A 85 -15.06 -27.40 6.28
C ASP A 85 -13.81 -26.51 6.30
N PHE A 86 -13.59 -25.80 7.41
CA PHE A 86 -12.49 -24.86 7.54
C PHE A 86 -11.12 -25.52 7.36
N ALA A 87 -10.94 -26.76 7.84
CA ALA A 87 -9.66 -27.45 7.77
C ALA A 87 -9.22 -27.66 6.32
N SER A 88 -10.11 -28.17 5.46
CA SER A 88 -9.81 -28.39 4.04
C SER A 88 -9.82 -27.12 3.18
N ARG A 89 -10.38 -26.00 3.69
CA ARG A 89 -10.52 -24.74 2.94
C ARG A 89 -9.61 -23.61 3.43
N THR A 90 -8.70 -23.89 4.36
CA THR A 90 -7.77 -22.91 4.96
C THR A 90 -7.04 -22.08 3.89
N GLY A 91 -6.47 -22.72 2.87
CA GLY A 91 -5.77 -22.02 1.79
C GLY A 91 -6.66 -21.07 0.98
N ASP A 92 -7.91 -21.46 0.71
CA ASP A 92 -8.87 -20.61 -0.01
C ASP A 92 -9.31 -19.41 0.84
N ILE A 93 -9.44 -19.60 2.16
CA ILE A 93 -9.77 -18.52 3.09
C ILE A 93 -8.59 -17.54 3.21
N ALA A 94 -7.37 -18.06 3.33
CA ALA A 94 -6.16 -17.25 3.34
C ALA A 94 -6.03 -16.42 2.06
N GLU A 95 -6.33 -17.01 0.90
CA GLU A 95 -6.36 -16.32 -0.39
C GLU A 95 -7.44 -15.24 -0.43
N LEU A 96 -8.64 -15.51 0.08
CA LEU A 96 -9.71 -14.52 0.20
C LEU A 96 -9.26 -13.30 1.02
N ILE A 97 -8.66 -13.51 2.20
CA ILE A 97 -8.19 -12.43 3.06
C ILE A 97 -7.06 -11.63 2.40
N ALA A 98 -6.07 -12.31 1.83
CA ALA A 98 -4.98 -11.67 1.11
C ALA A 98 -5.52 -10.81 -0.03
N HIS A 99 -6.43 -11.36 -0.83
CA HIS A 99 -7.07 -10.69 -1.95
C HIS A 99 -7.87 -9.45 -1.54
N LEU A 100 -8.69 -9.56 -0.49
CA LEU A 100 -9.48 -8.44 0.01
C LEU A 100 -8.60 -7.33 0.63
N SER A 101 -7.51 -7.70 1.31
CA SER A 101 -6.63 -6.75 2.00
C SER A 101 -5.91 -5.77 1.06
N ILE A 102 -5.56 -6.20 -0.15
CA ILE A 102 -4.81 -5.38 -1.12
C ILE A 102 -5.72 -4.55 -2.06
N ARG A 103 -7.04 -4.80 -2.03
CA ARG A 103 -8.03 -4.20 -2.93
C ARG A 103 -8.73 -2.97 -2.36
N SER A 104 -8.40 -2.57 -1.14
CA SER A 104 -9.06 -1.44 -0.50
C SER A 104 -8.65 -0.11 -1.13
N LYS A 105 -9.59 0.84 -1.16
CA LYS A 105 -9.29 2.22 -1.54
C LYS A 105 -8.31 2.88 -0.57
N LEU A 106 -8.33 2.43 0.69
CA LEU A 106 -7.34 2.79 1.69
C LEU A 106 -5.92 2.52 1.23
N VAL A 107 -5.62 1.33 0.67
CA VAL A 107 -4.24 1.02 0.21
C VAL A 107 -3.79 2.02 -0.84
N ARG A 108 -4.63 2.31 -1.83
CA ARG A 108 -4.26 3.26 -2.89
C ARG A 108 -4.10 4.69 -2.38
N LYS A 109 -5.08 5.20 -1.63
CA LYS A 109 -5.06 6.59 -1.12
C LYS A 109 -4.07 6.79 0.01
N GLY A 110 -3.85 5.75 0.80
CA GLY A 110 -2.78 5.68 1.78
C GLY A 110 -1.43 5.82 1.11
N PHE A 111 -1.10 5.02 0.09
CA PHE A 111 0.17 5.17 -0.64
C PHE A 111 0.35 6.56 -1.24
N GLU A 112 -0.70 7.15 -1.83
CA GLU A 112 -0.65 8.54 -2.28
C GLU A 112 -0.28 9.47 -1.12
N LYS A 113 -0.99 9.44 0.01
CA LYS A 113 -0.70 10.30 1.17
C LYS A 113 0.73 10.08 1.70
N LEU A 114 1.14 8.83 1.90
CA LEU A 114 2.46 8.46 2.41
C LEU A 114 3.58 8.98 1.50
N SER A 115 3.46 8.79 0.18
CA SER A 115 4.48 9.27 -0.76
C SER A 115 4.60 10.79 -0.78
N HIS A 116 3.49 11.53 -0.63
CA HIS A 116 3.58 13.00 -0.52
C HIS A 116 4.28 13.41 0.76
N GLN A 117 3.88 12.87 1.92
CA GLN A 117 4.51 13.19 3.21
C GLN A 117 6.01 12.84 3.21
N PHE A 118 6.38 11.69 2.64
CA PHE A 118 7.78 11.30 2.50
C PHE A 118 8.56 12.21 1.56
N LEU A 119 8.01 12.57 0.39
CA LEU A 119 8.65 13.48 -0.55
C LEU A 119 8.83 14.88 0.04
N ASP A 120 7.83 15.38 0.78
CA ASP A 120 7.90 16.66 1.48
C ASP A 120 9.00 16.61 2.57
N GLY A 121 9.05 15.54 3.37
CA GLY A 121 10.09 15.36 4.38
C GLY A 121 11.50 15.24 3.80
N MET A 122 11.64 14.55 2.66
CA MET A 122 12.91 14.49 1.92
C MET A 122 13.26 15.85 1.33
N LYS A 123 12.28 16.60 0.78
CA LYS A 123 12.51 17.96 0.31
C LYS A 123 13.08 18.82 1.43
N ASP A 124 12.50 18.77 2.63
CA ASP A 124 12.99 19.53 3.78
C ASP A 124 14.44 19.19 4.16
N ILE A 125 14.88 17.93 3.97
CA ILE A 125 16.27 17.51 4.21
C ILE A 125 17.21 18.09 3.14
N PHE A 126 16.81 18.03 1.87
CA PHE A 126 17.66 18.36 0.72
C PHE A 126 17.54 19.80 0.23
N ASP A 127 16.61 20.60 0.78
CA ASP A 127 16.48 22.04 0.47
C ASP A 127 17.64 22.86 1.05
N ASP A 128 18.38 22.31 2.02
CA ASP A 128 19.60 22.91 2.56
C ASP A 128 20.83 22.56 1.69
N PRO A 129 21.41 23.54 0.95
CA PRO A 129 22.59 23.30 0.13
C PRO A 129 23.81 22.87 0.94
N THR A 130 23.86 23.16 2.25
CA THR A 130 24.96 22.73 3.12
C THR A 130 24.91 21.23 3.39
N THR A 131 23.72 20.64 3.48
CA THR A 131 23.51 19.20 3.57
C THR A 131 24.01 18.52 2.31
N VAL A 132 23.64 19.03 1.13
CA VAL A 132 24.09 18.49 -0.16
C VAL A 132 25.61 18.63 -0.33
N ASP A 133 26.19 19.78 0.03
CA ASP A 133 27.64 20.00 0.03
C ASP A 133 28.37 19.02 0.95
N GLY A 134 27.82 18.80 2.14
CA GLY A 134 28.31 17.82 3.12
C GLY A 134 28.30 16.39 2.58
N MET A 135 27.19 15.95 1.99
CA MET A 135 27.07 14.61 1.42
C MET A 135 28.04 14.39 0.26
N LEU A 136 28.20 15.39 -0.62
CA LEU A 136 29.17 15.31 -1.71
C LEU A 136 30.61 15.26 -1.22
N LYS A 137 30.94 15.91 -0.10
CA LYS A 137 32.26 15.80 0.56
C LYS A 137 32.49 14.43 1.19
N ALA A 138 31.46 13.87 1.82
CA ALA A 138 31.52 12.59 2.53
C ALA A 138 31.30 11.37 1.61
N ALA A 139 31.02 11.59 0.31
CA ALA A 139 30.74 10.53 -0.64
C ALA A 139 31.94 9.57 -0.78
N PRO A 140 31.79 8.28 -0.44
CA PRO A 140 32.88 7.33 -0.54
C PRO A 140 33.20 7.04 -2.02
N ALA A 141 34.45 6.66 -2.31
CA ALA A 141 34.89 6.24 -3.64
C ALA A 141 33.96 5.18 -4.24
N SER A 142 33.56 4.21 -3.40
CA SER A 142 32.67 3.11 -3.77
C SER A 142 31.31 3.57 -4.28
N PHE A 143 30.76 4.68 -3.76
CA PHE A 143 29.50 5.23 -4.25
C PHE A 143 29.66 5.77 -5.68
N ILE A 144 30.76 6.48 -5.95
CA ILE A 144 31.05 7.02 -7.29
C ILE A 144 31.30 5.86 -8.27
N GLU A 145 32.06 4.85 -7.86
CA GLU A 145 32.30 3.64 -8.65
C GLU A 145 31.01 2.92 -9.01
N GLU A 146 30.08 2.77 -8.07
CA GLU A 146 28.78 2.15 -8.31
C GLU A 146 27.93 2.95 -9.31
N GLN A 147 27.95 4.29 -9.23
CA GLN A 147 27.28 5.13 -10.22
C GLN A 147 27.89 4.97 -11.63
N PHE A 148 29.22 4.83 -11.72
CA PHE A 148 29.89 4.52 -12.99
C PHE A 148 29.44 3.15 -13.54
N ASP A 149 29.37 2.13 -12.70
CA ASP A 149 28.93 0.79 -13.11
C ASP A 149 27.48 0.80 -13.61
N ASN A 150 26.61 1.59 -12.97
CA ASN A 150 25.22 1.78 -13.41
C ASN A 150 25.14 2.48 -14.77
N VAL A 151 25.93 3.54 -15.01
CA VAL A 151 25.96 4.25 -16.30
C VAL A 151 26.54 3.38 -17.41
N LEU A 152 27.59 2.62 -17.12
CA LEU A 152 28.26 1.73 -18.09
C LEU A 152 27.45 0.47 -18.41
N SER A 153 26.48 0.13 -17.56
CA SER A 153 25.58 -1.02 -17.74
C SER A 153 24.23 -0.63 -18.34
N ASP A 154 23.88 0.66 -18.37
CA ASP A 154 22.60 1.12 -18.91
C ASP A 154 22.63 1.18 -20.45
N PRO A 155 21.79 0.39 -21.15
CA PRO A 155 21.71 0.36 -22.61
C PRO A 155 21.41 1.70 -23.28
N LYS A 156 20.90 2.69 -22.53
CA LYS A 156 20.64 4.04 -23.02
C LYS A 156 21.93 4.82 -23.25
N TYR A 157 22.96 4.60 -22.43
CA TYR A 157 24.20 5.38 -22.43
C TYR A 157 25.36 4.65 -23.12
N VAL A 158 25.37 3.30 -23.10
CA VAL A 158 26.41 2.48 -23.74
C VAL A 158 26.68 2.84 -25.21
N PRO A 159 25.67 3.03 -26.09
CA PRO A 159 25.91 3.38 -27.49
C PRO A 159 26.61 4.74 -27.68
N GLN A 160 26.50 5.64 -26.70
CA GLN A 160 27.13 6.96 -26.72
C GLN A 160 28.60 6.89 -26.27
N LEU A 161 28.97 5.80 -25.58
CA LEU A 161 30.29 5.55 -25.03
C LEU A 161 31.12 4.56 -25.87
N ASP A 162 30.50 3.83 -26.80
CA ASP A 162 31.14 2.82 -27.66
C ASP A 162 32.43 3.31 -28.33
N GLY A 163 32.43 4.56 -28.84
CA GLY A 163 33.62 5.14 -29.46
C GLY A 163 34.76 5.40 -28.48
N ALA A 164 34.44 5.84 -27.26
CA ALA A 164 35.43 6.04 -26.20
C ALA A 164 35.95 4.69 -25.69
N LEU A 165 35.06 3.73 -25.43
CA LEU A 165 35.40 2.37 -24.99
C LEU A 165 36.31 1.65 -25.99
N ALA A 166 36.05 1.78 -27.30
CA ALA A 166 36.90 1.20 -28.34
C ALA A 166 38.32 1.82 -28.39
N ILE A 167 38.44 3.14 -28.19
CA ILE A 167 39.75 3.80 -28.10
C ILE A 167 40.53 3.27 -26.88
N LEU A 168 39.84 3.05 -25.76
CA LEU A 168 40.45 2.61 -24.52
C LEU A 168 40.94 1.17 -24.60
N GLU A 169 40.17 0.30 -25.26
CA GLU A 169 40.62 -1.06 -25.61
C GLU A 169 41.88 -1.03 -26.49
N THR A 170 41.96 -0.12 -27.48
CA THR A 170 43.19 0.02 -28.30
C THR A 170 44.39 0.57 -27.55
N MET A 171 44.17 1.26 -26.43
CA MET A 171 45.22 1.75 -25.53
C MET A 171 45.60 0.72 -24.45
N GLY A 172 44.98 -0.46 -24.44
CA GLY A 172 45.21 -1.52 -23.45
C GLY A 172 44.64 -1.20 -22.06
N LEU A 173 43.69 -0.25 -21.98
CA LEU A 173 43.01 0.14 -20.75
C LEU A 173 41.72 -0.65 -20.59
N THR A 174 41.46 -1.12 -19.37
CA THR A 174 40.23 -1.82 -19.02
C THR A 174 39.12 -0.86 -18.58
N LYS A 175 37.88 -1.37 -18.48
CA LYS A 175 36.77 -0.62 -17.87
C LYS A 175 37.05 -0.27 -16.40
N ASP A 176 37.75 -1.15 -15.68
CA ASP A 176 38.13 -0.92 -14.28
C ASP A 176 39.18 0.19 -14.15
N ASP A 177 40.12 0.29 -15.10
CA ASP A 177 41.10 1.38 -15.15
C ASP A 177 40.40 2.73 -15.36
N LEU A 178 39.40 2.76 -16.24
CA LEU A 178 38.58 3.95 -16.47
C LEU A 178 37.74 4.35 -15.27
N LYS A 179 37.11 3.36 -14.63
CA LYS A 179 36.33 3.58 -13.41
C LYS A 179 37.19 4.18 -12.32
N SER A 180 38.39 3.63 -12.12
CA SER A 180 39.34 4.11 -11.12
C SER A 180 39.82 5.54 -11.44
N LEU A 181 40.16 5.82 -12.70
CA LEU A 181 40.61 7.14 -13.13
C LEU A 181 39.50 8.19 -13.02
N ALA A 182 38.29 7.86 -13.48
CA ALA A 182 37.15 8.77 -13.42
C ALA A 182 36.69 9.02 -11.98
N THR A 183 36.72 8.00 -11.12
CA THR A 183 36.47 8.14 -9.67
C THR A 183 37.47 9.12 -9.05
N GLY A 184 38.76 8.95 -9.31
CA GLY A 184 39.79 9.88 -8.83
C GLY A 184 39.60 11.30 -9.35
N MET A 185 39.20 11.47 -10.62
CA MET A 185 38.91 12.79 -11.20
C MET A 185 37.70 13.45 -10.54
N VAL A 186 36.61 12.71 -10.32
CA VAL A 186 35.40 13.22 -9.65
C VAL A 186 35.70 13.59 -8.20
N GLN A 187 36.40 12.73 -7.46
CA GLN A 187 36.81 13.02 -6.08
C GLN A 187 37.69 14.28 -6.01
N HIS A 188 38.65 14.42 -6.92
CA HIS A 188 39.48 15.62 -7.00
C HIS A 188 38.65 16.88 -7.34
N HIS A 189 37.66 16.77 -8.24
CA HIS A 189 36.74 17.88 -8.52
C HIS A 189 35.91 18.27 -7.28
N LEU A 190 35.43 17.29 -6.52
CA LEU A 190 34.65 17.54 -5.31
C LEU A 190 35.50 18.14 -4.17
N GLN A 191 36.82 17.96 -4.17
CA GLN A 191 37.71 18.66 -3.23
C GLN A 191 37.83 20.16 -3.55
N ASN A 192 37.69 20.57 -4.81
CA ASN A 192 37.73 21.97 -5.22
C ASN A 192 36.43 22.71 -4.81
N PRO A 193 36.48 23.79 -4.03
CA PRO A 193 35.27 24.50 -3.56
C PRO A 193 34.38 25.09 -4.66
N GLU A 194 34.96 25.59 -5.76
CA GLU A 194 34.18 26.19 -6.84
C GLU A 194 33.47 25.12 -7.67
N MET A 195 34.18 24.04 -8.03
CA MET A 195 33.59 22.92 -8.77
C MET A 195 32.55 22.17 -7.94
N ARG A 196 32.79 22.01 -6.63
CA ARG A 196 31.82 21.40 -5.73
C ARG A 196 30.57 22.25 -5.60
N LYS A 197 30.69 23.58 -5.52
CA LYS A 197 29.53 24.48 -5.52
C LYS A 197 28.68 24.29 -6.79
N GLU A 198 29.33 24.20 -7.95
CA GLU A 198 28.62 23.90 -9.20
C GLU A 198 27.92 22.54 -9.15
N ALA A 199 28.57 21.51 -8.60
CA ALA A 199 27.95 20.20 -8.40
C ALA A 199 26.75 20.26 -7.43
N VAL A 200 26.86 21.00 -6.32
CA VAL A 200 25.75 21.25 -5.38
C VAL A 200 24.58 21.91 -6.09
N ASP A 201 24.82 22.95 -6.88
CA ASP A 201 23.77 23.64 -7.63
C ASP A 201 23.09 22.69 -8.63
N GLN A 202 23.86 21.85 -9.33
CA GLN A 202 23.31 20.86 -10.27
C GLN A 202 22.45 19.80 -9.57
N VAL A 203 22.95 19.22 -8.47
CA VAL A 203 22.21 18.21 -7.70
C VAL A 203 20.94 18.82 -7.10
N THR A 204 21.02 20.02 -6.52
CA THR A 204 19.87 20.72 -5.94
C THR A 204 18.80 21.02 -6.98
N ASN A 205 19.19 21.44 -8.19
CA ASN A 205 18.24 21.65 -9.29
C ASN A 205 17.54 20.36 -9.76
N VAL A 206 18.27 19.25 -9.84
CA VAL A 206 17.70 17.93 -10.19
C VAL A 206 16.74 17.47 -9.09
N LEU A 207 17.15 17.56 -7.83
CA LEU A 207 16.32 17.21 -6.67
C LEU A 207 15.06 18.08 -6.61
N GLY A 208 15.18 19.39 -6.81
CA GLY A 208 14.05 20.31 -6.91
C GLY A 208 13.06 19.89 -8.00
N THR A 209 13.55 19.46 -9.17
CA THR A 209 12.69 18.94 -10.24
C THR A 209 11.94 17.66 -9.85
N VAL A 210 12.58 16.78 -9.07
CA VAL A 210 11.96 15.55 -8.56
C VAL A 210 10.92 15.85 -7.48
N PHE A 211 11.22 16.74 -6.54
CA PHE A 211 10.31 17.11 -5.46
C PHE A 211 9.14 17.98 -5.95
N ASP A 212 9.33 18.76 -7.01
CA ASP A 212 8.28 19.56 -7.64
C ASP A 212 7.50 18.78 -8.71
N LEU A 213 7.70 17.45 -8.80
CA LEU A 213 6.89 16.62 -9.67
C LEU A 213 5.40 16.84 -9.36
N PRO A 214 4.59 17.16 -10.37
CA PRO A 214 3.16 17.37 -10.17
C PRO A 214 2.49 16.19 -9.47
N GLN A 215 1.63 16.47 -8.46
CA GLN A 215 0.93 15.44 -7.67
C GLN A 215 0.17 14.42 -8.53
N ASN A 216 -0.34 14.85 -9.69
CA ASN A 216 -1.02 13.98 -10.65
C ASN A 216 -0.09 12.94 -11.29
N THR A 217 1.20 13.25 -11.47
CA THR A 217 2.22 12.33 -11.98
C THR A 217 2.53 11.25 -10.96
N VAL A 218 2.79 11.62 -9.71
CA VAL A 218 3.03 10.67 -8.60
C VAL A 218 1.81 9.77 -8.40
N SER A 219 0.62 10.37 -8.34
CA SER A 219 -0.65 9.62 -8.18
C SER A 219 -0.90 8.65 -9.33
N LYS A 220 -0.56 9.04 -10.57
CA LYS A 220 -0.68 8.17 -11.75
C LYS A 220 0.27 6.98 -11.66
N SER A 221 1.53 7.21 -11.30
CA SER A 221 2.54 6.15 -11.14
C SER A 221 2.15 5.15 -10.05
N ILE A 222 1.67 5.63 -8.89
CA ILE A 222 1.16 4.78 -7.80
C ILE A 222 -0.03 3.94 -8.29
N LYS A 223 -0.97 4.57 -9.00
CA LYS A 223 -2.14 3.87 -9.56
C LYS A 223 -1.72 2.78 -10.55
N GLU A 224 -0.82 3.08 -11.48
CA GLU A 224 -0.34 2.12 -12.48
C GLU A 224 0.46 0.98 -11.83
N GLY A 225 1.33 1.29 -10.87
CA GLY A 225 2.07 0.29 -10.09
C GLY A 225 1.16 -0.65 -9.31
N HIS A 226 0.13 -0.10 -8.64
CA HIS A 226 -0.87 -0.91 -7.92
C HIS A 226 -1.61 -1.84 -8.87
N ILE A 227 -2.05 -1.35 -10.04
CA ILE A 227 -2.74 -2.19 -11.04
C ILE A 227 -1.81 -3.28 -11.58
N LYS A 228 -0.56 -2.95 -11.92
CA LYS A 228 0.44 -3.95 -12.36
C LYS A 228 0.65 -5.03 -11.30
N SER A 229 0.75 -4.65 -10.03
CA SER A 229 0.85 -5.60 -8.92
C SER A 229 -0.38 -6.51 -8.82
N LEU A 230 -1.60 -5.97 -9.01
CA LEU A 230 -2.83 -6.76 -9.00
C LEU A 230 -2.88 -7.76 -10.17
N ILE A 231 -2.48 -7.33 -11.38
CA ILE A 231 -2.42 -8.20 -12.57
C ILE A 231 -1.41 -9.32 -12.35
N ALA A 232 -0.24 -9.00 -11.81
CA ALA A 232 0.82 -9.97 -11.57
C ALA A 232 0.46 -10.97 -10.45
N ASN A 233 -0.21 -10.49 -9.40
CA ASN A 233 -0.59 -11.33 -8.27
C ASN A 233 -1.86 -10.84 -7.57
N LEU A 234 -2.98 -11.50 -7.85
CA LEU A 234 -4.29 -11.19 -7.26
C LEU A 234 -4.34 -11.50 -5.76
N ALA A 235 -3.47 -12.38 -5.25
CA ALA A 235 -3.36 -12.75 -3.85
C ALA A 235 -1.89 -13.11 -3.54
N PRO A 236 -1.07 -12.13 -3.11
CA PRO A 236 0.36 -12.32 -2.90
C PRO A 236 0.66 -13.54 -2.03
N ARG A 237 1.38 -14.53 -2.58
CA ARG A 237 1.68 -15.80 -1.90
C ARG A 237 2.28 -15.62 -0.50
N PRO A 238 3.21 -14.67 -0.25
CA PRO A 238 3.71 -14.42 1.10
C PRO A 238 2.62 -13.99 2.10
N ARG A 239 1.58 -13.26 1.65
CA ARG A 239 0.42 -12.94 2.51
C ARG A 239 -0.43 -14.18 2.77
N VAL A 240 -0.68 -14.98 1.72
CA VAL A 240 -1.47 -16.20 1.82
C VAL A 240 -0.84 -17.19 2.82
N GLU A 241 0.46 -17.42 2.73
CA GLU A 241 1.20 -18.34 3.60
C GLU A 241 1.09 -17.97 5.09
N VAL A 242 1.09 -16.67 5.39
CA VAL A 242 0.87 -16.21 6.77
C VAL A 242 -0.54 -16.56 7.22
N PHE A 243 -1.57 -16.26 6.43
CA PHE A 243 -2.96 -16.53 6.80
C PHE A 243 -3.34 -18.02 6.74
N GLU A 244 -2.57 -18.86 6.06
CA GLU A 244 -2.68 -20.33 6.10
C GLU A 244 -2.37 -20.90 7.49
N SER A 245 -1.58 -20.17 8.31
CA SER A 245 -1.27 -20.58 9.69
C SER A 245 -2.38 -20.27 10.70
N PHE A 246 -3.43 -19.56 10.30
CA PHE A 246 -4.51 -19.14 11.18
C PHE A 246 -5.56 -20.25 11.35
N THR A 247 -6.12 -20.34 12.55
CA THR A 247 -7.31 -21.16 12.81
C THR A 247 -8.56 -20.35 12.49
N TRP A 248 -9.38 -20.86 11.55
CA TRP A 248 -10.56 -20.18 11.04
C TRP A 248 -11.86 -20.71 11.65
N SER A 249 -12.81 -19.81 11.89
CA SER A 249 -14.16 -20.14 12.35
C SER A 249 -15.15 -19.01 12.02
N VAL A 250 -16.44 -19.29 12.16
CA VAL A 250 -17.50 -18.27 12.06
C VAL A 250 -18.13 -18.06 13.43
N LYS A 251 -18.27 -16.79 13.82
CA LYS A 251 -19.06 -16.37 14.97
C LYS A 251 -20.38 -15.78 14.49
N THR A 252 -21.48 -16.28 15.04
CA THR A 252 -22.80 -15.64 14.89
C THR A 252 -22.99 -14.65 16.03
N LEU A 253 -23.35 -13.42 15.70
CA LEU A 253 -23.54 -12.34 16.66
C LEU A 253 -25.03 -12.05 16.85
N ASP A 254 -25.38 -11.52 18.01
CA ASP A 254 -26.73 -11.13 18.41
C ASP A 254 -27.10 -9.69 17.99
N PHE A 255 -26.13 -8.94 17.46
CA PHE A 255 -26.31 -7.61 16.90
C PHE A 255 -25.99 -7.57 15.41
N SER A 256 -26.49 -6.53 14.73
CA SER A 256 -26.30 -6.36 13.29
C SER A 256 -24.94 -5.75 12.97
N LEU A 257 -24.10 -6.49 12.24
CA LEU A 257 -22.83 -6.03 11.69
C LEU A 257 -23.02 -5.06 10.53
N ILE A 258 -22.03 -4.18 10.36
CA ILE A 258 -21.82 -3.37 9.16
C ILE A 258 -20.66 -3.93 8.32
N LEU A 259 -20.55 -3.47 7.06
CA LEU A 259 -19.40 -3.76 6.20
C LEU A 259 -18.76 -2.48 5.70
N GLY A 260 -17.50 -2.27 6.06
CA GLY A 260 -16.70 -1.14 5.60
C GLY A 260 -16.14 -1.31 4.19
N ASP A 261 -15.65 -0.22 3.62
CA ASP A 261 -14.86 -0.22 2.36
C ASP A 261 -13.38 -0.65 2.54
N ALA A 262 -12.99 -0.96 3.79
CA ALA A 262 -11.91 -1.85 4.17
C ALA A 262 -12.54 -3.10 4.82
N PRO A 263 -12.69 -4.23 4.09
CA PRO A 263 -13.56 -5.32 4.52
C PRO A 263 -12.93 -6.20 5.60
N CYS A 264 -11.61 -6.27 5.65
CA CYS A 264 -10.86 -7.03 6.63
C CYS A 264 -10.33 -6.08 7.71
N LEU A 265 -10.46 -6.49 8.96
CA LEU A 265 -9.84 -5.85 10.11
C LEU A 265 -8.81 -6.78 10.72
N PHE A 266 -7.71 -6.22 11.19
CA PHE A 266 -6.57 -6.94 11.73
C PHE A 266 -6.33 -6.49 13.17
N ARG A 267 -6.02 -7.44 14.05
CA ARG A 267 -5.41 -7.17 15.37
C ARG A 267 -3.95 -7.58 15.31
N THR A 268 -3.07 -6.79 15.92
CA THR A 268 -1.64 -7.08 16.05
C THR A 268 -1.28 -7.41 17.50
N GLU A 269 -0.07 -7.90 17.77
CA GLU A 269 0.42 -8.07 19.15
C GLU A 269 0.66 -6.73 19.85
N GLU A 270 0.95 -5.69 19.07
CA GLU A 270 1.35 -4.36 19.55
C GLU A 270 0.15 -3.50 19.98
N SER A 271 -1.05 -3.80 19.48
CA SER A 271 -2.25 -3.00 19.74
C SER A 271 -3.53 -3.84 19.72
N ASP A 272 -4.40 -3.58 20.70
CA ASP A 272 -5.76 -4.11 20.74
C ASP A 272 -6.71 -3.41 19.75
N GLU A 273 -6.30 -2.24 19.23
CA GLU A 273 -7.05 -1.51 18.22
C GLU A 273 -7.08 -2.28 16.90
N LEU A 274 -8.27 -2.37 16.30
CA LEU A 274 -8.40 -3.01 15.00
C LEU A 274 -7.91 -2.06 13.91
N LEU A 275 -7.08 -2.60 13.03
CA LEU A 275 -6.49 -1.89 11.90
C LEU A 275 -7.12 -2.36 10.58
N PRO A 276 -7.31 -1.46 9.60
CA PRO A 276 -7.80 -1.82 8.26
C PRO A 276 -6.74 -2.51 7.38
N SER A 277 -5.47 -2.43 7.79
CA SER A 277 -4.33 -3.04 7.13
C SER A 277 -3.20 -3.17 8.15
N CYS A 278 -2.38 -4.20 8.01
CA CYS A 278 -1.13 -4.33 8.73
C CYS A 278 -0.13 -5.13 7.89
N GLU A 279 1.12 -5.16 8.35
CA GLU A 279 2.06 -6.17 7.90
C GLU A 279 1.52 -7.56 8.25
N PRO A 280 1.52 -8.53 7.32
CA PRO A 280 0.91 -9.83 7.54
C PRO A 280 1.46 -10.55 8.77
N LYS A 281 2.79 -10.51 8.94
CA LYS A 281 3.49 -11.18 10.04
C LYS A 281 3.17 -10.59 11.42
N LYS A 282 2.70 -9.35 11.48
CA LYS A 282 2.28 -8.70 12.73
C LYS A 282 0.82 -9.05 13.10
N ALA A 283 0.05 -9.64 12.19
CA ALA A 283 -1.35 -9.99 12.45
C ALA A 283 -1.44 -11.20 13.40
N VAL A 284 -2.30 -11.09 14.42
CA VAL A 284 -2.66 -12.22 15.31
C VAL A 284 -4.13 -12.61 15.21
N ALA A 285 -4.97 -11.71 14.72
CA ALA A 285 -6.34 -12.01 14.37
C ALA A 285 -6.78 -11.25 13.12
N VAL A 286 -7.71 -11.86 12.38
CA VAL A 286 -8.40 -11.29 11.24
C VAL A 286 -9.90 -11.39 11.47
N TYR A 287 -10.60 -10.29 11.23
CA TYR A 287 -12.06 -10.22 11.31
C TYR A 287 -12.61 -9.78 9.95
N LEU A 288 -13.51 -10.58 9.38
CA LEU A 288 -14.20 -10.28 8.13
C LEU A 288 -15.71 -10.43 8.34
N PRO A 289 -16.47 -9.31 8.39
CA PRO A 289 -17.92 -9.37 8.37
C PRO A 289 -18.39 -9.99 7.05
N ILE A 290 -19.00 -11.17 7.13
CA ILE A 290 -19.50 -11.89 5.95
C ILE A 290 -21.00 -11.75 5.78
N SER A 291 -21.76 -11.44 6.83
CA SER A 291 -23.16 -11.02 6.75
C SER A 291 -23.46 -10.05 7.88
N SER A 292 -24.69 -9.55 7.92
CA SER A 292 -25.18 -8.71 9.00
C SER A 292 -25.19 -9.39 10.37
N ASN A 293 -24.91 -10.69 10.49
CA ASN A 293 -24.83 -11.38 11.79
C ASN A 293 -23.73 -12.44 11.88
N GLN A 294 -22.91 -12.62 10.83
CA GLN A 294 -21.83 -13.60 10.81
C GLN A 294 -20.49 -12.91 10.57
N LEU A 295 -19.54 -13.24 11.43
CA LEU A 295 -18.17 -12.78 11.40
C LEU A 295 -17.25 -13.98 11.11
N LEU A 296 -16.52 -13.95 10.00
CA LEU A 296 -15.41 -14.87 9.79
C LEU A 296 -14.22 -14.38 10.62
N VAL A 297 -13.68 -15.26 11.45
CA VAL A 297 -12.57 -14.97 12.36
C VAL A 297 -11.43 -15.94 12.10
N GLY A 298 -10.24 -15.40 11.86
CA GLY A 298 -8.99 -16.15 11.88
C GLY A 298 -8.17 -15.73 13.09
N VAL A 299 -7.61 -16.67 13.83
CA VAL A 299 -6.67 -16.39 14.93
C VAL A 299 -5.41 -17.22 14.80
N LEU A 300 -4.25 -16.62 15.06
CA LEU A 300 -2.97 -17.34 15.13
C LEU A 300 -2.84 -18.11 16.45
N ASN A 301 -3.34 -17.53 17.54
CA ASN A 301 -3.30 -18.10 18.89
C ASN A 301 -4.70 -18.14 19.53
N LEU A 302 -5.09 -19.28 20.10
CA LEU A 302 -6.44 -19.49 20.68
C LEU A 302 -6.79 -18.53 21.83
N ARG A 303 -5.80 -17.94 22.52
CA ARG A 303 -6.05 -16.94 23.57
C ARG A 303 -6.71 -15.67 23.03
N VAL A 304 -6.49 -15.33 21.76
CA VAL A 304 -7.10 -14.16 21.11
C VAL A 304 -8.60 -14.41 20.80
N PHE A 305 -9.05 -15.66 20.88
CA PHE A 305 -10.40 -16.05 20.51
C PHE A 305 -11.48 -15.60 21.51
N GLU A 306 -11.12 -15.39 22.78
CA GLU A 306 -12.08 -15.03 23.84
C GLU A 306 -12.48 -13.54 23.77
N ASP A 307 -11.57 -12.67 23.34
CA ASP A 307 -11.77 -11.21 23.30
C ASP A 307 -12.30 -10.74 21.95
N SER A 308 -13.58 -11.06 21.65
CA SER A 308 -14.29 -10.33 20.60
C SER A 308 -14.34 -8.86 20.99
N PRO A 309 -13.86 -7.93 20.15
CA PRO A 309 -13.82 -6.52 20.53
C PRO A 309 -15.23 -6.03 20.84
N SER A 310 -15.39 -5.46 22.04
CA SER A 310 -16.57 -4.67 22.37
C SER A 310 -16.66 -3.53 21.36
N ASN A 311 -17.82 -3.36 20.71
CA ASN A 311 -18.07 -2.31 19.73
C ASN A 311 -17.41 -2.50 18.34
N LEU A 312 -17.45 -3.71 17.78
CA LEU A 312 -16.92 -4.03 16.45
C LEU A 312 -17.43 -3.09 15.33
N ASN A 313 -18.69 -2.64 15.36
CA ASN A 313 -19.20 -1.70 14.35
C ASN A 313 -18.50 -0.34 14.40
N ASP A 314 -18.15 0.16 15.59
CA ASP A 314 -17.35 1.37 15.72
C ASP A 314 -15.97 1.18 15.09
N SER A 315 -15.30 0.06 15.39
CA SER A 315 -14.01 -0.27 14.76
C SER A 315 -14.11 -0.35 13.24
N ILE A 316 -15.15 -1.02 12.70
CA ILE A 316 -15.38 -1.09 11.25
C ILE A 316 -15.58 0.31 10.66
N ALA A 317 -16.37 1.17 11.31
CA ALA A 317 -16.60 2.54 10.85
C ALA A 317 -15.30 3.35 10.85
N ARG A 318 -14.52 3.31 11.94
CA ARG A 318 -13.24 4.01 12.08
C ARG A 318 -12.22 3.60 11.02
N CYS A 319 -12.18 2.31 10.71
CA CYS A 319 -11.29 1.72 9.71
C CYS A 319 -11.79 1.89 8.27
N SER A 320 -13.06 2.24 8.07
CA SER A 320 -13.61 2.56 6.76
C SER A 320 -13.04 3.90 6.27
N TYR A 321 -12.65 3.99 5.02
CA TYR A 321 -12.05 5.17 4.43
C TYR A 321 -13.09 6.23 4.07
N GLU A 322 -14.17 5.85 3.38
CA GLU A 322 -15.21 6.78 2.93
C GLU A 322 -16.61 6.39 3.39
N GLN A 323 -16.87 5.10 3.60
CA GLN A 323 -18.23 4.60 3.79
C GLN A 323 -18.28 3.19 4.35
N PHE A 324 -19.44 2.83 4.89
CA PHE A 324 -19.83 1.46 5.19
C PHE A 324 -21.28 1.19 4.72
N ILE A 325 -21.66 -0.07 4.68
CA ILE A 325 -23.03 -0.51 4.38
C ILE A 325 -23.63 -1.33 5.53
N ALA A 326 -24.96 -1.35 5.61
CA ALA A 326 -25.72 -2.10 6.60
C ALA A 326 -27.04 -2.64 6.03
N THR A 327 -27.61 -3.65 6.70
CA THR A 327 -28.94 -4.19 6.39
C THR A 327 -30.06 -3.22 6.80
N VAL A 328 -29.85 -2.38 7.80
CA VAL A 328 -30.88 -1.47 8.33
C VAL A 328 -30.38 -0.03 8.40
N SER A 329 -31.32 0.91 8.34
CA SER A 329 -31.06 2.30 8.73
C SER A 329 -31.42 2.49 10.20
N SER A 330 -30.47 2.93 11.01
CA SER A 330 -30.71 3.27 12.42
C SER A 330 -29.96 4.53 12.84
N ARG A 331 -30.44 5.15 13.94
CA ARG A 331 -29.82 6.35 14.51
C ARG A 331 -28.45 6.05 15.10
N GLU A 332 -28.29 4.87 15.71
CA GLU A 332 -27.03 4.37 16.26
C GLU A 332 -25.97 4.28 15.17
N LEU A 333 -26.31 3.68 14.03
CA LEU A 333 -25.39 3.61 12.89
C LEU A 333 -25.11 4.98 12.28
N ALA A 334 -26.07 5.91 12.31
CA ALA A 334 -25.85 7.28 11.82
C ALA A 334 -24.79 8.02 12.66
N TYR A 335 -24.69 7.77 13.97
CA TYR A 335 -23.63 8.35 14.80
C TYR A 335 -22.23 7.90 14.37
N LEU A 336 -22.09 6.69 13.83
CA LEU A 336 -20.81 6.16 13.35
C LEU A 336 -20.26 6.90 12.12
N ILE A 337 -21.09 7.66 11.39
CA ILE A 337 -20.65 8.46 10.23
C ILE A 337 -19.50 9.41 10.62
N SER A 338 -19.60 10.00 11.81
CA SER A 338 -18.59 10.93 12.34
C SER A 338 -17.22 10.28 12.59
N SER A 339 -17.20 8.95 12.77
CA SER A 339 -15.99 8.19 13.05
C SER A 339 -15.32 7.66 11.78
N ILE A 340 -15.98 7.76 10.61
CA ILE A 340 -15.46 7.23 9.34
C ILE A 340 -14.10 7.86 9.00
N GLY A 341 -13.09 7.00 8.91
CA GLY A 341 -11.72 7.34 8.55
C GLY A 341 -10.84 7.75 9.72
N ALA A 342 -11.30 7.64 10.97
CA ALA A 342 -10.49 7.95 12.15
C ALA A 342 -9.23 7.06 12.24
N ASN A 343 -9.34 5.79 11.83
CA ASN A 343 -8.25 4.81 11.83
C ASN A 343 -7.93 4.30 10.42
N ALA A 344 -8.42 4.98 9.37
CA ALA A 344 -8.19 4.59 7.99
C ALA A 344 -6.85 5.16 7.47
N HIS A 345 -5.74 4.69 8.05
CA HIS A 345 -4.38 5.01 7.64
C HIS A 345 -3.56 3.74 7.42
N LEU A 346 -2.55 3.80 6.54
CA LEU A 346 -1.63 2.67 6.30
C LEU A 346 -0.43 2.70 7.23
N ALA A 347 0.02 3.91 7.57
CA ALA A 347 0.99 4.22 8.60
C ALA A 347 0.50 5.49 9.29
N SER A 348 0.79 5.60 10.58
CA SER A 348 0.61 6.81 11.37
C SER A 348 1.56 7.91 10.91
N GLU A 349 1.21 9.16 11.14
CA GLU A 349 2.10 10.29 10.82
C GLU A 349 3.42 10.19 11.61
N SER A 350 3.35 9.73 12.87
CA SER A 350 4.53 9.49 13.70
C SER A 350 5.47 8.42 13.16
N GLU A 351 4.97 7.36 12.52
CA GLU A 351 5.84 6.35 11.90
C GLU A 351 6.61 6.93 10.72
N ILE A 352 5.96 7.75 9.88
CA ILE A 352 6.60 8.41 8.74
C ILE A 352 7.63 9.42 9.23
N ASP A 353 7.27 10.24 10.22
CA ASP A 353 8.16 11.24 10.80
C ASP A 353 9.40 10.57 11.42
N SER A 354 9.22 9.43 12.09
CA SER A 354 10.33 8.65 12.66
C SER A 354 11.31 8.16 11.60
N GLU A 355 10.82 7.66 10.46
CA GLU A 355 11.68 7.22 9.34
C GLU A 355 12.43 8.40 8.70
N ILE A 356 11.76 9.55 8.56
CA ILE A 356 12.39 10.80 8.07
C ILE A 356 13.46 11.28 9.04
N ASP A 357 13.19 11.24 10.35
CA ASP A 357 14.14 11.63 11.38
C ASP A 357 15.35 10.70 11.45
N GLU A 358 15.15 9.39 11.24
CA GLU A 358 16.25 8.43 11.11
C GLU A 358 17.14 8.74 9.90
N ILE A 359 16.54 9.02 8.73
CA ILE A 359 17.28 9.45 7.53
C ILE A 359 18.06 10.73 7.81
N ARG A 360 17.41 11.72 8.44
CA ARG A 360 18.04 13.00 8.81
C ARG A 360 19.22 12.78 9.76
N GLN A 361 19.07 11.90 10.75
CA GLN A 361 20.15 11.56 11.68
C GLN A 361 21.31 10.88 10.96
N ASN A 362 21.04 9.90 10.10
CA ASN A 362 22.06 9.20 9.31
C ASN A 362 22.84 10.18 8.40
N ILE A 363 22.15 11.15 7.80
CA ILE A 363 22.79 12.20 7.00
C ILE A 363 23.63 13.12 7.89
N ASN A 364 23.13 13.53 9.04
CA ASN A 364 23.90 14.35 9.98
C ASN A 364 25.16 13.63 10.46
N ASP A 365 25.07 12.33 10.76
CA ASP A 365 26.23 11.53 11.16
C ASP A 365 27.24 11.39 10.02
N LEU A 366 26.78 11.25 8.77
CA LEU A 366 27.65 11.24 7.60
C LEU A 366 28.35 12.59 7.36
N VAL A 367 27.63 13.70 7.55
CA VAL A 367 28.12 15.05 7.21
C VAL A 367 28.95 15.68 8.33
N TYR A 368 28.55 15.44 9.59
CA TYR A 368 29.10 16.10 10.77
C TYR A 368 29.68 15.13 11.81
N GLY A 369 29.51 13.82 11.63
CA GLY A 369 30.10 12.83 12.52
C GLY A 369 31.62 12.85 12.44
N GLU A 370 32.28 12.88 13.60
CA GLU A 370 33.72 12.67 13.68
C GLU A 370 34.01 11.24 13.20
N HIS A 371 34.55 11.08 11.98
CA HIS A 371 35.19 9.84 11.62
C HIS A 371 36.40 9.66 12.55
N PRO A 372 36.45 8.59 13.39
CA PRO A 372 37.68 8.27 14.08
C PRO A 372 38.72 7.99 12.99
N GLU A 373 39.81 8.76 13.03
CA GLU A 373 40.95 8.63 12.12
C GLU A 373 41.32 7.15 11.96
N ALA A 374 41.29 6.67 10.71
CA ALA A 374 41.79 5.35 10.31
C ALA A 374 43.31 5.36 10.10
#